data_AF-A0A961AJ23-F1
#
_entry.id   AF-A0A961AJ23-F1
#
_cell.length_a   1.000
_cell.length_b   1.000
_cell.length_c   1.000
_cell.angle_alpha   90.00
_cell.angle_beta   90.00
_cell.angle_gamma   90.00
#
_symmetry.space_group_name_H-M   'P 1'
#
loop_
_entity.id
_entity.type
_entity.pdbx_description
1 polymer ?
#
loop_
_entity_poly.entity_id
_entity_poly.type
_entity_poly.pdbx_seq_one_letter_code
_entity_poly.pdbx_strand_id
1 'polypeptide(L)'
;MKYLPLLLCVVGLASCETYVVQVVDSKSRNPVPGAGVRATQGDISSPTYLTDANGAVPEPTVPGGASALVVAKDGYVTKTVKLR
;
A
#
# COMPACT_ATOMS: atom_id res chain seq x y z
N MET A 1 5.08 18.74 -14.78
CA MET A 1 5.67 17.83 -13.77
C MET A 1 5.10 16.44 -14.02
N LYS A 2 5.93 15.42 -14.32
CA LYS A 2 5.46 14.06 -14.65
C LYS A 2 5.52 13.21 -13.39
N TYR A 3 4.37 12.91 -12.78
CA TYR A 3 4.30 11.99 -11.65
C TYR A 3 4.57 10.55 -12.10
N LEU A 4 5.31 9.78 -11.31
CA LEU A 4 5.59 8.37 -11.59
C LEU A 4 4.43 7.48 -11.11
N PRO A 5 4.04 6.41 -11.84
CA PRO A 5 2.97 5.53 -11.40
C PRO A 5 3.50 4.51 -10.38
N LEU A 6 2.77 4.31 -9.28
CA LEU A 6 3.07 3.25 -8.31
C LEU A 6 2.46 1.91 -8.73
N LEU A 7 3.11 0.82 -8.34
CA LEU A 7 2.57 -0.53 -8.37
C LEU A 7 2.48 -1.04 -6.95
N LEU A 8 1.30 -1.52 -6.57
CA LEU A 8 1.04 -2.12 -5.28
C LEU A 8 0.93 -3.63 -5.45
N CYS A 9 1.78 -4.37 -4.75
CA CYS A 9 1.65 -5.82 -4.63
C CYS A 9 0.99 -6.10 -3.28
N VAL A 10 -0.12 -6.83 -3.31
CA VAL A 10 -0.87 -7.19 -2.11
C VAL A 10 -1.00 -8.71 -2.09
N VAL A 11 -0.48 -9.34 -1.04
CA VAL A 11 -0.57 -10.80 -0.83
C VAL A 11 -1.39 -11.05 0.42
N GLY A 12 -2.55 -11.71 0.27
CA GLY A 12 -3.40 -12.10 1.39
C GLY A 12 -3.01 -13.48 1.94
N LEU A 13 -2.84 -13.59 3.25
CA LEU A 13 -2.64 -14.86 3.96
C LEU A 13 -3.99 -15.41 4.45
N ALA A 14 -4.23 -16.70 4.28
CA ALA A 14 -5.55 -17.31 4.44
C ALA A 14 -6.00 -17.59 5.89
N SER A 15 -5.11 -17.44 6.89
CA SER A 15 -5.38 -17.87 8.28
C SER A 15 -5.83 -16.75 9.23
N CYS A 16 -5.66 -15.50 8.81
CA CYS A 16 -6.16 -14.27 9.41
C CYS A 16 -6.05 -13.28 8.24
N GLU A 17 -7.03 -12.45 7.92
CA GLU A 17 -7.05 -11.58 6.72
C GLU A 17 -5.94 -10.51 6.74
N THR A 18 -4.70 -10.96 6.69
CA THR A 18 -3.48 -10.21 6.81
C THR A 18 -2.97 -10.00 5.40
N TYR A 19 -2.88 -8.73 5.01
CA TYR A 19 -2.32 -8.33 3.72
C TYR A 19 -0.88 -7.88 3.90
N VAL A 20 0.04 -8.56 3.23
CA VAL A 20 1.39 -8.06 3.03
C VAL A 20 1.35 -7.06 1.87
N VAL A 21 1.77 -5.82 2.14
CA VAL A 21 1.75 -4.73 1.18
C VAL A 21 3.18 -4.35 0.80
N GLN A 22 3.47 -4.39 -0.49
CA GLN A 22 4.72 -3.89 -1.06
C GLN A 22 4.46 -2.85 -2.13
N VAL A 23 5.14 -1.72 -2.03
CA VAL A 23 5.06 -0.58 -2.96
C VAL A 23 6.33 -0.53 -3.80
N VAL A 24 6.15 -0.59 -5.11
CA VAL A 24 7.25 -0.47 -6.08
C VAL A 24 6.90 0.56 -7.15
N ASP A 25 7.92 1.18 -7.77
CA ASP A 25 7.73 2.02 -8.92
C ASP A 25 7.34 1.17 -10.13
N SER A 26 6.28 1.54 -10.85
CA SER A 26 5.73 0.70 -11.91
C SER A 26 6.63 0.58 -13.15
N LYS A 27 7.56 1.52 -13.36
CA LYS A 27 8.45 1.55 -14.53
C LYS A 27 9.74 0.78 -14.27
N SER A 28 10.40 1.12 -13.18
CA SER A 28 11.70 0.57 -12.77
C SER A 28 11.59 -0.71 -11.96
N ARG A 29 10.39 -0.99 -11.40
CA ARG A 29 10.17 -2.10 -10.45
C ARG A 29 10.98 -1.97 -9.15
N ASN A 30 11.57 -0.80 -8.90
CA ASN A 30 12.34 -0.54 -7.68
C ASN A 30 11.40 -0.32 -6.49
N PRO A 31 11.78 -0.78 -5.27
CA PRO A 31 11.03 -0.52 -4.07
C PRO A 31 10.96 0.98 -3.77
N VAL A 32 9.81 1.44 -3.27
CA VAL A 32 9.59 2.85 -2.92
C VAL A 32 9.55 2.99 -1.40
N PRO A 33 10.64 3.46 -0.77
CA PRO A 33 10.68 3.69 0.67
C PRO A 33 9.93 4.97 1.08
N GLY A 34 9.35 4.95 2.29
CA GLY A 34 8.62 6.07 2.87
C GLY A 34 7.36 6.45 2.10
N ALA A 35 6.77 5.52 1.36
CA ALA A 35 5.42 5.66 0.80
C ALA A 35 4.39 5.46 1.92
N GLY A 36 3.42 6.36 2.01
CA GLY A 36 2.32 6.26 2.96
C GLY A 36 1.28 5.29 2.45
N VAL A 37 0.99 4.25 3.23
CA VAL A 37 0.00 3.22 2.97
C VAL A 37 -1.07 3.30 4.05
N ARG A 38 -2.34 3.38 3.65
CA ARG A 38 -3.47 3.27 4.58
C ARG A 38 -4.54 2.34 4.03
N ALA A 39 -5.19 1.62 4.91
CA ALA A 39 -6.34 0.79 4.61
C ALA A 39 -7.63 1.59 4.83
N THR A 40 -8.66 1.26 4.07
CA THR A 40 -9.98 1.91 4.13
C THR A 40 -11.08 0.87 4.13
N GLN A 41 -12.07 1.06 4.98
CA GLN A 41 -13.29 0.24 5.08
C GLN A 41 -14.48 1.20 5.17
N GLY A 42 -15.16 1.43 4.04
CA GLY A 42 -16.16 2.49 3.95
C GLY A 42 -15.53 3.86 4.24
N ASP A 43 -16.09 4.61 5.19
CA ASP A 43 -15.59 5.92 5.60
C ASP A 43 -14.45 5.85 6.63
N ILE A 44 -14.14 4.66 7.16
CA ILE A 44 -13.10 4.47 8.16
C ILE A 44 -11.76 4.24 7.47
N SER A 45 -10.72 4.97 7.90
CA SER A 45 -9.34 4.78 7.46
C SER A 45 -8.47 4.32 8.62
N SER A 46 -7.53 3.41 8.34
CA SER A 46 -6.46 3.07 9.27
C SER A 46 -5.46 4.23 9.41
N PRO A 47 -4.57 4.19 10.41
CA PRO A 47 -3.35 5.00 10.40
C PRO A 47 -2.57 4.80 9.08
N THR A 48 -1.80 5.83 8.73
CA THR A 48 -0.86 5.75 7.60
C THR A 48 0.42 5.09 8.07
N TYR A 49 0.77 3.97 7.45
CA TYR A 49 2.03 3.27 7.65
C TYR A 49 3.02 3.69 6.56
N LEU A 50 4.30 3.81 6.92
CA LEU A 50 5.36 4.12 5.96
C LEU A 50 6.06 2.84 5.53
N THR A 51 6.31 2.72 4.22
CA THR A 51 7.12 1.61 3.70
C THR A 51 8.58 1.74 4.12
N ASP A 52 9.21 0.60 4.37
CA ASP A 52 10.63 0.48 4.71
C ASP A 52 11.55 0.62 3.48
N ALA A 53 12.85 0.38 3.67
CA ALA A 53 13.85 0.42 2.60
C ALA A 53 13.57 -0.56 1.44
N ASN A 54 12.80 -1.63 1.68
CA ASN A 54 12.40 -2.63 0.71
C ASN A 54 11.04 -2.34 0.09
N GLY A 55 10.45 -1.17 0.38
CA GLY A 55 9.12 -0.79 -0.07
C GLY A 55 8.00 -1.59 0.60
N ALA A 56 8.30 -2.33 1.67
CA ALA A 56 7.33 -3.15 2.39
C ALA A 56 6.77 -2.39 3.60
N VAL A 57 5.52 -2.65 3.96
CA VAL A 57 4.97 -2.15 5.23
C VAL A 57 5.42 -3.10 6.36
N PRO A 58 6.17 -2.60 7.38
CA PRO A 58 6.79 -3.46 8.39
C PRO A 58 5.79 -4.14 9.34
N GLU A 59 4.59 -3.57 9.52
CA GLU A 59 3.48 -4.22 10.23
C GLU A 59 2.31 -4.43 9.26
N PRO A 60 2.15 -5.65 8.72
CA PRO A 60 1.01 -5.99 7.89
C PRO A 60 -0.20 -6.25 8.79
N THR A 61 -0.75 -5.21 9.43
CA THR A 61 -2.06 -5.32 10.04
C THR A 61 -3.01 -4.37 9.32
N VAL A 62 -3.22 -4.66 8.05
CA VAL A 62 -4.44 -4.20 7.39
C VAL A 62 -5.58 -4.94 8.11
N PRO A 63 -6.51 -4.23 8.76
CA PRO A 63 -7.60 -4.89 9.48
C PRO A 63 -8.33 -5.84 8.55
N GLY A 64 -8.61 -7.07 9.01
CA GLY A 64 -9.51 -7.97 8.32
C GLY A 64 -10.85 -7.27 8.08
N GLY A 65 -11.24 -7.11 6.82
CA GLY A 65 -12.38 -6.29 6.39
C GLY A 65 -12.04 -5.00 5.65
N ALA A 66 -10.76 -4.64 5.48
CA ALA A 66 -10.39 -3.52 4.61
C ALA A 66 -10.88 -3.73 3.18
N SER A 67 -11.59 -2.73 2.65
CA SER A 67 -12.14 -2.73 1.29
C SER A 67 -11.14 -2.21 0.25
N ALA A 68 -10.23 -1.32 0.64
CA ALA A 68 -9.19 -0.79 -0.25
C ALA A 68 -7.95 -0.31 0.48
N LEU A 69 -6.82 -0.33 -0.21
CA LEU A 69 -5.56 0.30 0.17
C LEU A 69 -5.35 1.56 -0.65
N VAL A 70 -4.90 2.62 0.02
CA VAL A 70 -4.49 3.88 -0.60
C VAL A 70 -3.01 4.07 -0.34
N VAL A 71 -2.26 4.34 -1.40
CA VAL A 71 -0.82 4.58 -1.35
C VAL A 71 -0.50 5.94 -1.94
N ALA A 72 0.24 6.75 -1.18
CA ALA A 72 0.66 8.09 -1.56
C ALA A 72 2.15 8.30 -1.29
N LYS A 73 2.83 8.96 -2.23
CA LYS A 73 4.21 9.41 -2.08
C LYS A 73 4.42 10.65 -2.94
N ASP A 74 5.12 11.66 -2.40
CA ASP A 74 5.47 12.84 -3.18
C ASP A 74 6.30 12.47 -4.41
N GLY A 75 5.94 13.07 -5.56
CA GLY A 75 6.52 12.72 -6.86
C GLY A 75 5.86 11.52 -7.55
N TYR A 76 4.92 10.84 -6.89
CA TYR A 76 4.16 9.72 -7.44
C TYR A 76 2.67 10.00 -7.53
N VAL A 77 2.00 9.31 -8.45
CA VAL A 77 0.53 9.32 -8.51
C VAL A 77 -0.01 8.49 -7.36
N THR A 78 -0.92 9.07 -6.57
CA THR A 78 -1.64 8.33 -5.52
C THR A 78 -2.42 7.18 -6.15
N LYS A 79 -2.30 5.99 -5.57
CA LYS A 79 -2.93 4.78 -6.09
C LYS A 79 -3.85 4.15 -5.07
N THR A 80 -5.04 3.78 -5.52
CA THR A 80 -6.03 3.06 -4.72
C THR A 80 -6.23 1.67 -5.30
N VAL A 81 -6.17 0.65 -4.46
CA VAL A 81 -6.37 -0.76 -4.83
C VAL A 81 -7.46 -1.34 -3.96
N LYS A 82 -8.52 -1.86 -4.58
CA LYS A 82 -9.58 -2.57 -3.86
C LYS A 82 -9.11 -3.98 -3.51
N LEU A 83 -9.39 -4.41 -2.28
CA LEU A 83 -8.99 -5.71 -1.73
C LEU A 83 -10.08 -6.78 -1.87
N ARG A 84 -11.30 -6.37 -2.23
CA ARG A 84 -12.45 -7.20 -2.59
C ARG A 84 -13.22 -6.56 -3.74
#